data_AF-A0A1I1KUN8-F1
#
_entry.id   AF-A0A1I1KUN8-F1
#
_cell.length_a   1.000
_cell.length_b   1.000
_cell.length_c   1.000
_cell.angle_alpha   90.00
_cell.angle_beta   90.00
_cell.angle_gamma   90.00
#
_symmetry.space_group_name_H-M   'P 1'
#
loop_
_entity.id
_entity.type
_entity.pdbx_description
1 polymer ?
#
loop_
_entity_poly.entity_id
_entity_poly.type
_entity_poly.pdbx_seq_one_letter_code
_entity_poly.pdbx_strand_id
1 'polypeptide(L)'
;MVQPFVHAKPLQALKLGAILGVLGFGIAGVAGLFPDGGLDSLLIIAFFPMILALVVGTETLLAGYRLARADDSRGRLRSRPFYTAIRVLEVVATIGAPGTFYVLIVEVGSEVAGPGAIGLLLYGVGFGLLAFGAVVLRTLVEYYDHRQNRSTSGHIRDRNDISD
;
A
#
# COMPACT_ATOMS: atom_id res chain seq x y z
N MET A 1 -13.47 25.77 -3.36
CA MET A 1 -13.98 24.42 -3.73
C MET A 1 -13.10 23.39 -3.06
N VAL A 2 -13.66 22.49 -2.26
CA VAL A 2 -12.87 21.46 -1.56
C VAL A 2 -12.58 20.34 -2.56
N GLN A 3 -11.30 20.07 -2.81
CA GLN A 3 -10.91 18.99 -3.72
C GLN A 3 -11.12 17.63 -3.02
N PRO A 4 -11.86 16.67 -3.64
CA PRO A 4 -11.99 15.31 -3.12
C PRO A 4 -10.61 14.64 -2.91
N PHE A 5 -10.49 13.72 -1.95
CA PHE A 5 -9.24 12.99 -1.69
C PHE A 5 -8.68 12.31 -2.95
N VAL A 6 -9.57 11.79 -3.81
CA VAL A 6 -9.21 11.20 -5.11
C VAL A 6 -8.51 12.21 -6.03
N HIS A 7 -8.89 13.48 -5.99
CA HIS A 7 -8.23 14.53 -6.75
C HIS A 7 -6.97 15.08 -6.07
N ALA A 8 -6.96 15.14 -4.73
CA ALA A 8 -5.81 15.61 -3.97
C ALA A 8 -4.65 14.59 -3.94
N LYS A 9 -4.99 13.29 -3.93
CA LYS A 9 -4.08 12.14 -3.77
C LYS A 9 -4.47 10.98 -4.71
N PRO A 10 -4.44 11.19 -6.04
CA PRO A 10 -4.95 10.22 -7.01
C PRO A 10 -4.23 8.87 -6.96
N LEU A 11 -2.90 8.88 -6.74
CA LEU A 11 -2.09 7.67 -6.68
C LEU A 11 -2.45 6.79 -5.48
N GLN A 12 -2.70 7.40 -4.31
CA GLN A 12 -3.11 6.63 -3.14
C GLN A 12 -4.52 6.08 -3.26
N ALA A 13 -5.45 6.87 -3.83
CA ALA A 13 -6.79 6.39 -4.11
C ALA A 13 -6.75 5.21 -5.09
N LEU A 14 -5.89 5.26 -6.11
CA LEU A 14 -5.70 4.16 -7.05
C LEU A 14 -5.12 2.92 -6.38
N LYS A 15 -4.06 3.06 -5.56
CA LYS A 15 -3.48 1.95 -4.78
C LYS A 15 -4.55 1.27 -3.91
N LEU A 16 -5.36 2.06 -3.20
CA LEU A 16 -6.42 1.55 -2.35
C LEU A 16 -7.51 0.85 -3.18
N GLY A 17 -7.95 1.44 -4.28
CA GLY A 17 -8.93 0.83 -5.18
C GLY A 17 -8.44 -0.52 -5.73
N ALA A 18 -7.16 -0.59 -6.10
CA ALA A 18 -6.55 -1.82 -6.57
C ALA A 18 -6.46 -2.90 -5.47
N ILE A 19 -6.11 -2.52 -4.24
CA ILE A 19 -6.11 -3.43 -3.08
C ILE A 19 -7.50 -3.94 -2.78
N LEU A 20 -8.51 -3.06 -2.76
CA LEU A 20 -9.90 -3.44 -2.53
C LEU A 20 -10.42 -4.37 -3.62
N GLY A 21 -10.07 -4.11 -4.89
CA GLY A 21 -10.40 -4.99 -6.01
C GLY A 21 -9.78 -6.38 -5.86
N VAL A 22 -8.51 -6.46 -5.49
CA VAL A 22 -7.79 -7.73 -5.31
C VAL A 22 -8.29 -8.50 -4.09
N LEU A 23 -8.54 -7.83 -2.97
CA LEU A 23 -9.14 -8.46 -1.79
C LEU A 23 -10.56 -8.95 -2.08
N GLY A 24 -11.37 -8.13 -2.74
CA GLY A 24 -12.73 -8.50 -3.14
C GLY A 24 -12.75 -9.72 -4.07
N PHE A 25 -11.86 -9.74 -5.07
CA PHE A 25 -11.69 -10.88 -5.96
C PHE A 25 -11.23 -12.13 -5.19
N GLY A 26 -10.27 -11.97 -4.28
CA GLY A 26 -9.79 -13.02 -3.38
C GLY A 26 -10.90 -13.65 -2.55
N ILE A 27 -11.70 -12.81 -1.88
CA ILE A 27 -12.84 -13.23 -1.06
C ILE A 27 -13.89 -13.94 -1.91
N ALA A 28 -14.23 -13.39 -3.08
CA ALA A 28 -15.19 -13.99 -4.00
C ALA A 28 -14.73 -15.39 -4.48
N GLY A 29 -13.43 -15.56 -4.75
CA GLY A 29 -12.85 -16.85 -5.10
C GLY A 29 -12.91 -17.89 -3.99
N VAL A 30 -12.55 -17.51 -2.76
CA VAL A 30 -12.65 -18.42 -1.60
C VAL A 30 -14.10 -18.79 -1.29
N ALA A 31 -15.04 -17.86 -1.50
CA ALA A 31 -16.47 -18.11 -1.35
C ALA A 31 -17.06 -18.99 -2.47
N GLY A 32 -16.27 -19.41 -3.46
CA GLY A 32 -16.72 -20.28 -4.55
C GLY A 32 -17.65 -19.57 -5.55
N LEU A 33 -17.56 -18.24 -5.66
CA LEU A 33 -18.37 -17.47 -6.60
C LEU A 33 -17.87 -17.55 -8.05
N PHE A 34 -16.69 -18.13 -8.27
CA PHE A 34 -16.14 -18.40 -9.60
C PHE A 34 -16.20 -19.89 -9.94
N PRO A 35 -16.56 -20.24 -11.19
CA PRO A 35 -16.71 -21.63 -11.63
C PRO A 35 -15.38 -22.41 -11.69
N ASP A 36 -14.26 -21.69 -11.80
CA ASP A 36 -12.91 -22.24 -11.81
C ASP A 36 -12.33 -22.11 -10.40
N GLY A 37 -12.08 -23.23 -9.71
CA GLY A 37 -11.82 -23.29 -8.27
C GLY A 37 -10.80 -22.27 -7.73
N GLY A 38 -11.01 -21.79 -6.49
CA GLY A 38 -10.38 -20.61 -5.88
C GLY A 38 -8.84 -20.52 -5.80
N LEU A 39 -8.10 -21.46 -6.40
CA LEU A 39 -6.64 -21.39 -6.60
C LEU A 39 -6.22 -20.15 -7.40
N ASP A 40 -6.95 -19.76 -8.45
CA ASP A 40 -6.62 -18.59 -9.26
C ASP A 40 -6.69 -17.29 -8.45
N SER A 41 -7.66 -17.20 -7.54
CA SER A 41 -7.81 -16.06 -6.64
C SER A 41 -6.67 -15.97 -5.61
N LEU A 42 -6.19 -17.11 -5.11
CA LEU A 42 -5.01 -17.16 -4.24
C LEU A 42 -3.74 -16.76 -4.98
N LEU A 43 -3.63 -17.17 -6.25
CA LEU A 43 -2.50 -16.79 -7.11
C LEU A 43 -2.44 -15.26 -7.27
N ILE A 44 -3.57 -14.62 -7.54
CA ILE A 44 -3.64 -13.16 -7.65
C ILE A 44 -3.22 -12.50 -6.33
N ILE A 45 -3.68 -12.98 -5.18
CA ILE A 45 -3.26 -12.43 -3.87
C ILE A 45 -1.75 -12.61 -3.64
N ALA A 46 -1.16 -13.74 -4.06
CA ALA A 46 0.25 -14.02 -3.90
C ALA A 46 1.15 -13.18 -4.84
N PHE A 47 0.71 -12.92 -6.08
CA PHE A 47 1.54 -12.26 -7.10
C PHE A 47 1.25 -10.77 -7.32
N PHE A 48 0.04 -10.28 -7.05
CA PHE A 48 -0.28 -8.86 -7.12
C PHE A 48 0.64 -7.93 -6.27
N PRO A 49 1.15 -8.35 -5.10
CA PRO A 49 2.15 -7.61 -4.33
C PRO A 49 3.39 -7.21 -5.14
N MET A 50 3.79 -7.97 -6.17
CA MET A 50 4.90 -7.60 -7.05
C MET A 50 4.61 -6.31 -7.83
N ILE A 51 3.37 -6.13 -8.30
CA ILE A 51 2.94 -4.92 -8.98
C ILE A 51 2.95 -3.74 -8.00
N LEU A 52 2.44 -3.94 -6.78
CA LEU A 52 2.50 -2.92 -5.73
C LEU A 52 3.94 -2.55 -5.38
N ALA A 53 4.86 -3.51 -5.32
CA ALA A 53 6.28 -3.26 -5.06
C ALA A 53 6.87 -2.27 -6.08
N LEU A 54 6.56 -2.45 -7.36
CA LEU A 54 7.01 -1.55 -8.43
C LEU A 54 6.42 -0.14 -8.28
N VAL A 55 5.13 -0.04 -7.99
CA VAL A 55 4.44 1.25 -7.79
C VAL A 55 5.02 1.99 -6.59
N VAL A 56 5.15 1.30 -5.45
CA VAL A 56 5.69 1.88 -4.20
C VAL A 56 7.17 2.22 -4.34
N GLY A 57 7.95 1.36 -4.99
CA GLY A 57 9.37 1.61 -5.30
C GLY A 57 9.53 2.85 -6.17
N THR A 58 8.74 2.98 -7.24
CA THR A 58 8.75 4.16 -8.12
C THR A 58 8.39 5.44 -7.36
N GLU A 59 7.34 5.41 -6.54
CA GLU A 59 6.95 6.57 -5.72
C GLU A 59 8.03 6.96 -4.70
N THR A 60 8.71 5.97 -4.14
CA THR A 60 9.80 6.17 -3.18
C THR A 60 11.02 6.78 -3.85
N LEU A 61 11.40 6.30 -5.04
CA LEU A 61 12.47 6.88 -5.84
C LEU A 61 12.15 8.33 -6.23
N LEU A 62 10.94 8.60 -6.72
CA LEU A 62 10.52 9.95 -7.09
C LEU A 62 10.53 10.91 -5.90
N ALA A 63 10.07 10.46 -4.73
CA ALA A 63 10.11 11.30 -3.54
C ALA A 63 11.53 11.47 -3.00
N GLY A 64 12.36 10.43 -3.06
CA GLY A 64 13.78 10.50 -2.70
C GLY A 64 14.51 11.49 -3.61
N TYR A 65 14.28 11.43 -4.92
CA TYR A 65 14.83 12.37 -5.89
C TYR A 65 14.39 13.81 -5.61
N ARG A 66 13.10 14.04 -5.35
CA ARG A 66 12.59 15.37 -4.96
C ARG A 66 13.18 15.88 -3.66
N LEU A 67 13.45 14.99 -2.70
CA LEU A 67 14.04 15.35 -1.42
C LEU A 67 15.54 15.67 -1.58
N ALA A 68 16.27 14.89 -2.38
CA ALA A 68 17.68 15.12 -2.69
C ALA A 68 17.91 16.47 -3.40
N ARG A 69 16.91 16.95 -4.15
CA ARG A 69 16.95 18.24 -4.83
C ARG A 69 16.45 19.42 -3.99
N ALA A 70 15.97 19.18 -2.76
CA ALA A 70 15.46 20.24 -1.89
C ALA A 70 16.57 20.72 -0.95
N ASP A 71 16.73 22.05 -0.82
CA ASP A 71 17.81 22.67 -0.03
C ASP A 71 17.75 22.36 1.48
N ASP A 72 16.58 22.00 2.02
CA ASP A 72 16.42 21.58 3.43
C ASP A 72 15.70 20.23 3.57
N SER A 73 16.45 19.17 3.25
CA SER A 73 16.00 17.78 3.31
C SER A 73 15.88 17.26 4.75
N ARG A 74 16.80 17.65 5.65
CA ARG A 74 16.81 17.20 7.05
C ARG A 74 15.71 17.86 7.89
N GLY A 75 15.42 19.14 7.68
CA GLY A 75 14.33 19.84 8.36
C GLY A 75 12.96 19.23 8.08
N ARG A 76 12.71 18.81 6.83
CA ARG A 76 11.45 18.15 6.42
C ARG A 76 11.27 16.73 6.96
N LEU A 77 12.34 15.95 7.08
CA LEU A 77 12.28 14.62 7.68
C LEU A 77 11.96 14.68 9.18
N ARG A 78 12.56 15.67 9.88
CA ARG A 78 12.42 15.82 11.33
C ARG A 78 11.06 16.37 11.77
N SER A 79 10.35 17.08 10.89
CA SER A 79 9.04 17.67 11.19
C SER A 79 7.89 16.66 11.14
N ARG A 80 8.05 15.48 10.52
CA ARG A 80 7.00 14.45 10.44
C ARG A 80 7.58 13.02 10.62
N PRO A 81 8.10 12.68 11.80
CA PRO A 81 8.78 11.40 12.04
C PRO A 81 7.84 10.19 11.90
N PHE A 82 6.61 10.29 12.42
CA PHE A 82 5.64 9.19 12.36
C PHE A 82 5.20 8.86 10.92
N TYR A 83 4.95 9.89 10.11
CA TYR A 83 4.61 9.74 8.69
C TYR A 83 5.76 9.08 7.91
N THR A 84 7.00 9.48 8.19
CA THR A 84 8.20 8.88 7.60
C THR A 84 8.33 7.41 8.00
N ALA A 85 8.09 7.07 9.26
CA ALA A 85 8.16 5.68 9.73
C ALA A 85 7.16 4.77 9.01
N ILE A 86 5.89 5.21 8.87
CA ILE A 86 4.87 4.43 8.14
C ILE A 86 5.24 4.28 6.66
N ARG A 87 5.84 5.30 6.06
CA ARG A 87 6.33 5.21 4.69
C ARG A 87 7.47 4.20 4.55
N VAL A 88 8.41 4.19 5.48
CA VAL A 88 9.49 3.19 5.49
C VAL A 88 8.90 1.80 5.64
N LEU A 89 7.92 1.61 6.52
CA LEU A 89 7.21 0.35 6.69
C LEU A 89 6.51 -0.09 5.40
N GLU A 90 5.79 0.81 4.72
CA GLU A 90 5.16 0.55 3.40
C GLU A 90 6.20 0.01 2.41
N VAL A 91 7.35 0.69 2.29
CA VAL A 91 8.42 0.29 1.36
C VAL A 91 9.03 -1.06 1.73
N VAL A 92 9.40 -1.24 3.01
CA VAL A 92 10.00 -2.49 3.50
C VAL A 92 9.05 -3.66 3.32
N ALA A 93 7.76 -3.49 3.64
CA ALA A 93 6.78 -4.56 3.47
C ALA A 93 6.51 -4.86 1.99
N THR A 94 6.36 -3.84 1.14
CA THR A 94 5.99 -4.02 -0.27
C THR A 94 7.14 -4.48 -1.15
N ILE A 95 8.40 -4.22 -0.78
CA ILE A 95 9.58 -4.77 -1.47
C ILE A 95 10.03 -6.08 -0.82
N GLY A 96 10.09 -6.10 0.51
CA GLY A 96 10.62 -7.22 1.28
C GLY A 96 9.73 -8.45 1.22
N ALA A 97 8.40 -8.30 1.29
CA ALA A 97 7.49 -9.44 1.28
C ALA A 97 7.52 -10.19 -0.07
N PRO A 98 7.40 -9.52 -1.24
CA PRO A 98 7.51 -10.21 -2.52
C PRO A 98 8.94 -10.68 -2.81
N GLY A 99 9.97 -9.94 -2.37
CA GLY A 99 11.37 -10.37 -2.49
C GLY A 99 11.66 -11.65 -1.71
N THR A 100 11.18 -11.73 -0.47
CA THR A 100 11.28 -12.94 0.36
C THR A 100 10.53 -14.10 -0.28
N PHE A 101 9.33 -13.85 -0.79
CA PHE A 101 8.56 -14.87 -1.48
C PHE A 101 9.27 -15.39 -2.74
N TYR A 102 9.89 -14.52 -3.53
CA TYR A 102 10.69 -14.91 -4.69
C TYR A 102 11.90 -15.76 -4.29
N VAL A 103 12.63 -15.37 -3.24
CA VAL A 103 13.76 -16.15 -2.72
C VAL A 103 13.30 -17.55 -2.30
N LEU A 104 12.17 -17.65 -1.60
CA LEU A 104 11.59 -18.95 -1.23
C LEU A 104 11.23 -19.80 -2.46
N ILE A 105 10.64 -19.22 -3.51
CA ILE A 105 10.37 -19.95 -4.76
C ILE A 105 11.66 -20.49 -5.37
N VAL A 106 12.72 -19.67 -5.41
CA VAL A 106 14.01 -20.05 -6.00
C VAL A 106 14.72 -21.12 -5.17
N GLU A 107 14.74 -20.97 -3.85
CA GLU A 107 15.40 -21.91 -2.92
C GLU A 107 14.74 -23.29 -2.93
N VAL A 108 13.41 -23.34 -3.05
CA VAL A 108 12.69 -24.61 -3.05
C VAL A 108 12.77 -25.31 -4.43
N GLY A 109 13.07 -24.59 -5.51
CA GLY A 109 13.36 -25.18 -6.83
C GLY A 109 12.17 -25.88 -7.51
N SER A 110 12.44 -26.69 -8.53
CA SER A 110 11.41 -27.40 -9.32
C SER A 110 10.78 -28.61 -8.62
N GLU A 111 11.18 -28.92 -7.39
CA GLU A 111 10.79 -30.15 -6.69
C GLU A 111 9.39 -30.11 -6.07
N VAL A 112 8.68 -28.99 -6.19
CA VAL A 112 7.40 -28.78 -5.49
C VAL A 112 6.20 -29.12 -6.37
N ALA A 113 6.01 -30.41 -6.63
CA ALA A 113 4.71 -30.92 -7.08
C ALA A 113 3.92 -31.45 -5.86
N GLY A 114 2.65 -31.05 -5.72
CA GLY A 114 1.76 -31.55 -4.66
C GLY A 114 1.68 -30.66 -3.40
N PRO A 115 1.48 -31.22 -2.19
CA PRO A 115 1.13 -30.46 -0.98
C PRO A 115 2.11 -29.34 -0.59
N GLY A 116 3.39 -29.48 -0.93
CA GLY A 116 4.39 -28.42 -0.71
C GLY A 116 4.10 -27.13 -1.48
N ALA A 117 3.47 -27.22 -2.66
CA ALA A 117 3.16 -26.06 -3.50
C ALA A 117 2.03 -25.23 -2.89
N ILE A 118 1.09 -25.91 -2.22
CA ILE A 118 0.01 -25.29 -1.47
C ILE A 118 0.58 -24.54 -0.26
N GLY A 119 1.52 -25.14 0.47
CA GLY A 119 2.21 -24.47 1.58
C GLY A 119 2.93 -23.20 1.13
N LEU A 120 3.63 -23.27 -0.01
CA LEU A 120 4.32 -22.13 -0.60
C LEU A 120 3.34 -21.02 -1.05
N LEU A 121 2.20 -21.39 -1.65
CA LEU A 121 1.11 -20.45 -1.95
C LEU A 121 0.56 -19.76 -0.69
N LEU A 122 0.41 -20.49 0.42
CA LEU A 122 -0.04 -19.90 1.68
C LEU A 122 0.97 -18.87 2.23
N TYR A 123 2.28 -19.15 2.14
CA TYR A 123 3.31 -18.15 2.47
C TYR A 123 3.20 -16.92 1.57
N GLY A 124 3.02 -17.12 0.25
CA GLY A 124 2.81 -16.04 -0.71
C GLY A 124 1.60 -15.17 -0.36
N VAL A 125 0.48 -15.79 0.01
CA VAL A 125 -0.72 -15.09 0.47
C VAL A 125 -0.45 -14.30 1.75
N GLY A 126 0.25 -14.89 2.73
CA GLY A 126 0.62 -14.18 3.96
C GLY A 126 1.49 -12.95 3.71
N PHE A 127 2.52 -13.10 2.86
CA PHE A 127 3.36 -11.99 2.42
C PHE A 127 2.57 -10.93 1.64
N GLY A 128 1.62 -11.35 0.80
CA GLY A 128 0.75 -10.44 0.07
C GLY A 128 -0.17 -9.64 0.97
N LEU A 129 -0.77 -10.27 1.98
CA LEU A 129 -1.58 -9.59 2.98
C LEU A 129 -0.77 -8.58 3.80
N LEU A 130 0.50 -8.90 4.13
CA LEU A 130 1.40 -7.95 4.79
C LEU A 130 1.66 -6.71 3.91
N ALA A 131 1.96 -6.90 2.62
CA ALA A 131 2.15 -5.81 1.69
C ALA A 131 0.88 -4.95 1.52
N PHE A 132 -0.30 -5.58 1.42
CA PHE A 132 -1.58 -4.87 1.35
C PHE A 132 -1.87 -4.09 2.62
N GLY A 133 -1.67 -4.71 3.79
CA GLY A 133 -1.88 -4.06 5.09
C GLY A 133 -1.02 -2.81 5.25
N ALA A 134 0.24 -2.87 4.80
CA ALA A 134 1.15 -1.73 4.86
C ALA A 134 0.69 -0.56 3.97
N VAL A 135 0.22 -0.84 2.75
CA VAL A 135 -0.33 0.19 1.86
C VAL A 135 -1.65 0.75 2.39
N VAL A 136 -2.55 -0.10 2.91
CA VAL A 136 -3.80 0.36 3.55
C VAL A 136 -3.50 1.28 4.72
N LEU A 137 -2.59 0.89 5.62
CA LEU A 137 -2.17 1.71 6.74
C LEU A 137 -1.63 3.07 6.27
N ARG A 138 -0.81 3.07 5.21
CA ARG A 138 -0.30 4.29 4.60
C ARG A 138 -1.40 5.19 4.06
N THR A 139 -2.35 4.62 3.32
CA THR A 139 -3.47 5.38 2.75
C THR A 139 -4.39 5.93 3.83
N LEU A 140 -4.65 5.16 4.89
CA LEU A 140 -5.42 5.64 6.04
C LEU A 140 -4.75 6.84 6.69
N VAL A 141 -3.45 6.77 6.96
CA VAL A 141 -2.72 7.88 7.60
C VAL A 141 -2.75 9.15 6.75
N GLU A 142 -2.59 9.03 5.43
CA GLU A 142 -2.73 10.18 4.52
C GLU A 142 -4.16 10.72 4.46
N TYR A 143 -5.15 9.84 4.51
CA TYR A 143 -6.55 10.24 4.58
C TYR A 143 -6.86 10.98 5.90
N TYR A 144 -6.36 10.48 7.02
CA TYR A 144 -6.49 11.14 8.33
C TYR A 144 -5.80 12.51 8.35
N ASP A 145 -4.56 12.63 7.87
CA ASP A 145 -3.85 13.92 7.78
C ASP A 145 -4.61 14.91 6.88
N HIS A 146 -5.12 14.44 5.74
CA HIS A 146 -5.93 15.27 4.84
C HIS A 146 -7.22 15.77 5.52
N ARG A 147 -7.90 14.90 6.28
CA ARG A 147 -9.12 15.26 7.01
C ARG A 147 -8.84 16.19 8.20
N GLN A 148 -7.75 15.99 8.92
CA GLN A 148 -7.39 16.79 10.08
C GLN A 148 -7.03 18.23 9.67
N ASN A 149 -6.21 18.39 8.64
CA ASN A 149 -5.86 19.72 8.10
C ASN A 149 -7.10 20.48 7.56
N ARG A 150 -8.10 19.76 7.04
CA ARG A 150 -9.40 20.34 6.66
C ARG A 150 -10.18 20.90 7.85
N SER A 151 -10.17 20.20 8.99
CA SER A 151 -10.87 20.64 10.20
C SER A 151 -10.23 21.90 10.80
N THR A 152 -8.90 22.01 10.76
CA THR A 152 -8.18 23.16 11.32
C THR A 152 -8.35 24.41 10.46
N SER A 153 -8.29 24.29 9.13
CA SER A 153 -8.52 25.43 8.22
C SER A 153 -9.97 25.91 8.18
N GLY A 154 -10.95 25.02 8.42
CA GLY A 154 -12.36 25.42 8.58
C GLY A 154 -12.59 26.23 9.85
N HIS A 155 -11.97 25.83 10.97
CA HIS A 155 -12.15 26.49 12.27
C HIS A 155 -11.48 27.88 12.35
N ILE A 156 -10.37 28.09 11.63
CA ILE A 156 -9.72 29.42 11.55
C ILE A 156 -10.55 30.38 10.69
N ARG A 157 -11.22 29.88 9.64
CA ARG A 157 -12.03 30.71 8.75
C ARG A 157 -13.32 31.19 9.44
N ASP A 158 -14.01 30.30 10.17
CA ASP A 158 -15.18 30.68 10.98
C ASP A 158 -14.85 31.68 12.09
N ARG A 159 -13.64 31.65 12.66
CA ARG A 159 -13.25 32.56 13.74
C ARG A 159 -12.95 33.98 13.25
N ASN A 160 -12.47 34.13 12.02
CA ASN A 160 -12.25 35.45 11.43
C ASN A 160 -13.56 36.11 10.98
N ASP A 161 -14.57 35.34 10.59
CA ASP A 161 -15.86 35.89 10.12
C ASP A 161 -16.80 36.35 11.28
N ILE A 162 -16.44 36.10 12.54
CA ILE A 162 -17.22 36.54 13.74
C ILE A 162 -16.63 37.83 14.35
N SER A 163 -15.49 38.31 13.84
CA SER A 163 -14.75 39.45 14.42
C SER A 163 -14.92 40.78 13.66
N ASP A 164 -15.72 40.79 12.58
CA ASP A 164 -16.10 41.98 11.80
C ASP A 164 -17.60 42.26 11.97
#